data_AF-A0A835VU60-F1
#
_entry.id   AF-A0A835VU60-F1
#
_cell.length_a   1.000
_cell.length_b   1.000
_cell.length_c   1.000
_cell.angle_alpha   90.00
_cell.angle_beta   90.00
_cell.angle_gamma   90.00
#
_symmetry.space_group_name_H-M   'P 1'
#
loop_
_entity.id
_entity.type
_entity.pdbx_description
1 polymer ?
#
loop_
_entity_poly.entity_id
_entity_poly.type
_entity_poly.pdbx_seq_one_letter_code
_entity_poly.pdbx_strand_id
1 'polypeptide(L)'
;MSVIVFEKDVTYGGNCNTEKVAAGPGQPDWLDTGVILHANTTALNKLFGASAEAAGYTIDSPLVAERFAPGRLLPYDTTAQSPTYLVDFPGANYSAPYGLLTGGSPDAFFAAFGRLLNHVKSIPWLNRGRYPDPVPAELLRPFSAVIHELQLQALVPTLFHPILGALGITNYSDPEVAPAYLALLYLKPALLLKLTTPGYGFTVRGGCIKIYDGMVDYIGAADVLVNANVRAVQRPAGGATGGSVTVTYSLGGSRKNRTAVCKSLLVAYPQTPSSVQPLDLDAKEKKAFETFKGFYLYTLEVAIEGPLANKSFSLVNADLSALTASGAIREGRYPGLNRFVGGMPNFPVAAVAVALEPLSTKEMKKIVQPPSPCSPPPQPQASL
;
A
#
# COMPACT_ATOMS: atom_id res chain seq x y z
N MET A 1 -4.81 -18.85 25.69
CA MET A 1 -4.39 -19.45 24.41
C MET A 1 -2.96 -19.01 24.19
N SER A 2 -2.00 -19.93 24.02
CA SER A 2 -0.60 -19.57 23.76
C SER A 2 -0.39 -19.44 22.24
N VAL A 3 0.35 -18.43 21.81
CA VAL A 3 0.66 -18.12 20.41
C VAL A 3 2.15 -17.88 20.34
N ILE A 4 2.84 -18.48 19.35
CA ILE A 4 4.23 -18.19 19.05
C ILE A 4 4.27 -17.51 17.68
N VAL A 5 4.97 -16.38 17.60
CA VAL A 5 5.17 -15.62 16.36
C VAL A 5 6.59 -15.86 15.87
N PHE A 6 6.71 -16.20 14.59
CA PHE A 6 8.00 -16.35 13.90
C PHE A 6 8.16 -15.18 12.94
N GLU A 7 9.05 -14.25 13.27
CA GLU A 7 9.43 -13.12 12.42
C GLU A 7 10.80 -13.40 11.81
N LYS A 8 10.87 -13.36 10.48
CA LYS A 8 12.11 -13.62 9.74
C LYS A 8 13.11 -12.48 9.94
N ASP A 9 12.60 -11.26 10.04
CA ASP A 9 13.43 -10.07 10.20
C ASP A 9 13.97 -9.92 11.63
N VAL A 10 15.00 -9.11 11.77
CA VAL A 10 15.64 -8.83 13.08
C VAL A 10 14.74 -8.01 14.02
N THR A 11 13.65 -7.46 13.50
CA THR A 11 12.66 -6.64 14.18
C THR A 11 11.26 -7.02 13.70
N TYR A 12 10.27 -6.92 14.58
CA TYR A 12 8.86 -7.02 14.21
C TYR A 12 8.35 -5.70 13.62
N GLY A 13 7.12 -5.71 13.09
CA GLY A 13 6.42 -4.49 12.68
C GLY A 13 5.88 -4.52 11.25
N GLY A 14 6.33 -5.46 10.42
CA GLY A 14 5.90 -5.54 9.02
C GLY A 14 5.99 -4.19 8.31
N ASN A 15 4.86 -3.73 7.74
CA ASN A 15 4.78 -2.44 7.03
C ASN A 15 4.94 -1.20 7.93
N CYS A 16 4.96 -1.37 9.25
CA CYS A 16 5.24 -0.31 10.24
C CYS A 16 6.69 -0.32 10.73
N ASN A 17 7.51 -1.25 10.25
CA ASN A 17 8.94 -1.26 10.51
C ASN A 17 9.67 -0.47 9.41
N THR A 18 9.48 0.85 9.41
CA THR A 18 10.05 1.74 8.39
C THR A 18 11.02 2.75 9.00
N GLU A 19 11.59 3.61 8.16
CA GLU A 19 12.42 4.72 8.62
C GLU A 19 11.62 5.67 9.53
N LYS A 20 12.23 5.99 10.67
CA LYS A 20 11.65 6.86 11.68
C LYS A 20 12.20 8.26 11.49
N VAL A 21 11.34 9.24 11.23
CA VAL A 21 11.78 10.63 11.06
C VAL A 21 11.35 11.47 12.23
N ALA A 22 12.29 12.19 12.84
CA ALA A 22 12.04 13.02 14.00
C ALA A 22 10.86 13.99 13.77
N ALA A 23 10.02 14.14 14.79
CA ALA A 23 8.92 15.10 14.77
C ALA A 23 9.46 16.53 14.60
N GLY A 24 8.75 17.35 13.83
CA GLY A 24 9.00 18.79 13.82
C GLY A 24 8.64 19.44 15.17
N PRO A 25 9.09 20.69 15.42
CA PRO A 25 8.76 21.43 16.64
C PRO A 25 7.25 21.50 16.90
N GLY A 26 6.83 21.19 18.14
CA GLY A 26 5.41 21.24 18.55
C GLY A 26 4.58 20.02 18.17
N GLN A 27 5.19 18.99 17.58
CA GLN A 27 4.51 17.77 17.16
C GLN A 27 4.88 16.59 18.07
N PRO A 28 3.93 15.69 18.35
CA PRO A 28 4.19 14.58 19.24
C PRO A 28 4.79 13.40 18.46
N ASP A 29 6.09 13.20 18.63
CA ASP A 29 6.84 12.02 18.18
C ASP A 29 6.99 11.86 16.64
N TRP A 30 7.88 10.93 16.27
CA TRP A 30 8.31 10.64 14.89
C TRP A 30 7.19 10.05 14.00
N LEU A 31 7.35 10.16 12.68
CA LEU A 31 6.43 9.62 11.66
C LEU A 31 7.00 8.39 10.94
N ASP A 32 6.12 7.42 10.66
CA ASP A 32 6.37 6.20 9.89
C ASP A 32 6.25 6.49 8.39
N THR A 33 7.28 6.19 7.60
CA THR A 33 7.24 6.48 6.16
C THR A 33 6.38 5.50 5.35
N GLY A 34 6.04 4.34 5.92
CA GLY A 34 5.24 3.29 5.30
C GLY A 34 3.75 3.45 5.52
N VAL A 35 3.28 3.35 6.77
CA VAL A 35 1.84 3.44 7.09
C VAL A 35 1.56 4.65 7.98
N ILE A 36 1.21 5.74 7.31
CA ILE A 36 0.93 7.03 7.94
C ILE A 36 -0.52 7.12 8.43
N LEU A 37 -1.46 6.48 7.71
CA LEU A 37 -2.90 6.73 7.85
C LEU A 37 -3.75 5.46 7.88
N HIS A 38 -4.50 5.28 8.96
CA HIS A 38 -5.49 4.23 9.15
C HIS A 38 -6.90 4.74 8.86
N ALA A 39 -7.79 3.84 8.43
CA ALA A 39 -9.21 4.16 8.27
C ALA A 39 -9.91 4.15 9.64
N ASN A 40 -10.86 5.05 9.87
CA ASN A 40 -11.72 5.02 11.06
C ASN A 40 -12.98 4.20 10.75
N THR A 41 -12.93 2.89 10.98
CA THR A 41 -14.07 2.01 10.66
C THR A 41 -15.30 2.25 11.52
N THR A 42 -15.16 2.80 12.73
CA THR A 42 -16.29 3.23 13.57
C THR A 42 -17.08 4.36 12.91
N ALA A 43 -16.40 5.40 12.43
CA ALA A 43 -17.03 6.51 11.71
C ALA A 43 -17.64 6.06 10.38
N LEU A 44 -16.95 5.17 9.65
CA LEU A 44 -17.43 4.58 8.41
C LEU A 44 -18.72 3.78 8.63
N ASN A 45 -18.77 2.93 9.66
CA ASN A 45 -19.96 2.15 9.99
C ASN A 45 -21.16 3.05 10.35
N LYS A 46 -20.95 4.19 11.02
CA LYS A 46 -22.02 5.18 11.26
C LYS A 46 -22.53 5.79 9.95
N LEU A 47 -21.64 6.11 9.01
CA LEU A 47 -22.01 6.70 7.71
C LEU A 47 -22.80 5.74 6.83
N PHE A 48 -22.44 4.45 6.81
CA PHE A 48 -23.11 3.46 5.98
C PHE A 48 -24.38 2.85 6.63
N GLY A 49 -24.69 3.22 7.88
CA GLY A 49 -25.91 2.83 8.60
C GLY A 49 -25.83 1.44 9.28
N ALA A 50 -26.70 1.22 10.27
CA ALA A 50 -26.83 -0.05 11.01
C ALA A 50 -27.57 -1.16 10.24
N SER A 51 -28.02 -0.92 9.00
CA SER A 51 -28.55 -1.97 8.10
C SER A 51 -27.45 -2.93 7.58
N ALA A 52 -26.32 -2.95 8.27
CA ALA A 52 -25.02 -3.38 7.78
C ALA A 52 -24.48 -4.62 8.49
N GLU A 53 -25.36 -5.49 9.01
CA GLU A 53 -25.03 -6.91 9.12
C GLU A 53 -24.62 -7.50 7.74
N ALA A 54 -24.98 -6.84 6.63
CA ALA A 54 -24.52 -7.16 5.27
C ALA A 54 -23.40 -6.24 4.69
N ALA A 55 -23.21 -5.00 5.16
CA ALA A 55 -22.35 -4.01 4.46
C ALA A 55 -21.20 -3.38 5.30
N GLY A 56 -21.16 -3.61 6.62
CA GLY A 56 -20.24 -2.90 7.53
C GLY A 56 -18.87 -3.58 7.68
N TYR A 57 -17.90 -2.80 8.18
CA TYR A 57 -16.60 -3.29 8.63
C TYR A 57 -16.79 -4.09 9.92
N THR A 58 -16.26 -5.32 9.97
CA THR A 58 -16.34 -6.21 11.15
C THR A 58 -15.29 -5.90 12.21
N ILE A 59 -14.25 -5.14 11.84
CA ILE A 59 -13.18 -4.74 12.75
C ILE A 59 -13.36 -3.26 13.07
N ASP A 60 -13.46 -2.95 14.36
CA ASP A 60 -13.36 -1.58 14.87
C ASP A 60 -11.86 -1.22 15.00
N SER A 61 -11.36 -0.50 13.99
CA SER A 61 -9.94 -0.19 13.86
C SER A 61 -9.46 0.85 14.88
N PRO A 62 -10.23 1.91 15.24
CA PRO A 62 -9.91 2.72 16.39
C PRO A 62 -9.80 1.91 17.69
N LEU A 63 -10.75 1.01 17.97
CA LEU A 63 -10.71 0.22 19.21
C LEU A 63 -9.53 -0.75 19.24
N VAL A 64 -9.20 -1.38 18.10
CA VAL A 64 -8.00 -2.22 18.00
C VAL A 64 -6.74 -1.39 18.22
N ALA A 65 -6.63 -0.22 17.58
CA ALA A 65 -5.47 0.64 17.74
C ALA A 65 -5.37 1.19 19.19
N GLU A 66 -6.47 1.62 19.80
CA GLU A 66 -6.50 2.10 21.19
C GLU A 66 -6.13 1.01 22.19
N ARG A 67 -6.53 -0.24 21.94
CA ARG A 67 -6.14 -1.39 22.77
C ARG A 67 -4.62 -1.58 22.82
N PHE A 68 -3.93 -1.41 21.70
CA PHE A 68 -2.50 -1.70 21.58
C PHE A 68 -1.61 -0.44 21.61
N ALA A 69 -2.18 0.74 21.44
CA ALA A 69 -1.52 2.04 21.48
C ALA A 69 -2.39 3.06 22.25
N PRO A 70 -2.66 2.83 23.55
CA PRO A 70 -3.61 3.64 24.31
C PRO A 70 -3.18 5.11 24.39
N GLY A 71 -4.12 6.02 24.16
CA GLY A 71 -3.91 7.47 24.18
C GLY A 71 -3.05 8.01 23.03
N ARG A 72 -2.77 7.20 22.00
CA ARG A 72 -1.90 7.60 20.88
C ARG A 72 -2.63 7.91 19.58
N LEU A 73 -3.93 7.67 19.49
CA LEU A 73 -4.69 7.94 18.26
C LEU A 73 -4.87 9.45 18.07
N LEU A 74 -4.51 9.93 16.89
CA LEU A 74 -4.69 11.32 16.49
C LEU A 74 -5.64 11.37 15.30
N PRO A 75 -6.69 12.21 15.32
CA PRO A 75 -7.51 12.45 14.13
C PRO A 75 -6.63 12.91 12.98
N TYR A 76 -6.82 12.34 11.80
CA TYR A 76 -6.12 12.82 10.61
C TYR A 76 -6.89 13.99 10.00
N ASP A 77 -6.19 15.10 9.84
CA ASP A 77 -6.73 16.29 9.17
C ASP A 77 -6.35 16.27 7.69
N THR A 78 -7.35 16.05 6.83
CA THR A 78 -7.19 16.02 5.38
C THR A 78 -7.18 17.42 4.76
N THR A 79 -7.28 18.51 5.54
CA THR A 79 -7.34 19.89 5.03
C THR A 79 -5.94 20.44 4.68
N ALA A 80 -4.89 19.90 5.29
CA ALA A 80 -3.50 20.23 4.97
C ALA A 80 -2.95 19.39 3.80
N GLN A 81 -3.55 19.52 2.60
CA GLN A 81 -3.06 18.76 1.44
C GLN A 81 -1.87 19.44 0.77
N SER A 82 -0.85 18.65 0.46
CA SER A 82 0.23 19.08 -0.43
C SER A 82 -0.30 19.18 -1.86
N PRO A 83 -0.04 20.28 -2.60
CA PRO A 83 -0.40 20.36 -4.02
C PRO A 83 0.25 19.20 -4.78
N THR A 84 -0.53 18.53 -5.62
CA THR A 84 -0.06 17.43 -6.47
C THR A 84 0.13 17.91 -7.90
N TYR A 85 1.17 17.41 -8.57
CA TYR A 85 1.53 17.74 -9.93
C TYR A 85 1.81 16.44 -10.69
N LEU A 86 1.30 16.33 -11.92
CA LEU A 86 1.73 15.30 -12.85
C LEU A 86 2.98 15.85 -13.54
N VAL A 87 4.05 15.07 -13.57
CA VAL A 87 5.34 15.49 -14.13
C VAL A 87 5.80 14.42 -15.11
N ASP A 88 6.15 14.84 -16.32
CA ASP A 88 6.79 14.00 -17.32
C ASP A 88 8.30 13.95 -17.05
N PHE A 89 8.75 13.07 -16.17
CA PHE A 89 10.18 12.92 -15.85
C PHE A 89 10.94 12.25 -17.02
N PRO A 90 12.20 12.64 -17.30
CA PRO A 90 13.00 13.71 -16.66
C PRO A 90 12.79 15.12 -17.28
N GLY A 91 11.72 15.34 -18.03
CA GLY A 91 11.43 16.61 -18.71
C GLY A 91 10.99 17.75 -17.79
N ALA A 92 10.95 18.96 -18.33
CA ALA A 92 10.49 20.18 -17.64
C ALA A 92 8.97 20.39 -17.75
N ASN A 93 8.23 19.43 -18.32
CA ASN A 93 6.79 19.53 -18.50
C ASN A 93 6.07 19.01 -17.25
N TYR A 94 5.26 19.87 -16.66
CA TYR A 94 4.42 19.55 -15.51
C TYR A 94 3.00 20.07 -15.74
N SER A 95 2.01 19.39 -15.17
CA SER A 95 0.64 19.88 -15.13
C SER A 95 0.53 21.10 -14.21
N ALA A 96 -0.52 21.92 -14.40
CA ALA A 96 -0.95 22.81 -13.32
C ALA A 96 -1.16 22.01 -12.02
N PRO A 97 -0.94 22.62 -10.84
CA PRO A 97 -1.22 21.96 -9.57
C PRO A 97 -2.68 21.51 -9.54
N TYR A 98 -2.90 20.29 -9.10
CA TYR A 98 -4.21 19.76 -8.77
C TYR A 98 -4.13 19.02 -7.42
N GLY A 99 -5.20 19.06 -6.66
CA GLY A 99 -5.41 18.20 -5.50
C GLY A 99 -6.46 17.16 -5.83
N LEU A 100 -6.83 16.36 -4.83
CA LEU A 100 -8.05 15.56 -4.85
C LEU A 100 -9.32 16.40 -5.11
N LEU A 101 -9.22 17.73 -5.18
CA LEU A 101 -10.34 18.67 -5.35
C LEU A 101 -10.09 19.84 -6.34
N THR A 102 -8.94 19.93 -7.02
CA THR A 102 -8.59 21.15 -7.79
C THR A 102 -8.11 20.96 -9.23
N GLY A 103 -8.33 19.78 -9.84
CA GLY A 103 -8.02 19.54 -11.26
C GLY A 103 -9.27 19.32 -12.10
N GLY A 104 -9.72 20.34 -12.84
CA GLY A 104 -10.92 20.29 -13.71
C GLY A 104 -12.04 21.21 -13.21
N SER A 105 -13.20 21.20 -13.89
CA SER A 105 -14.42 21.80 -13.33
C SER A 105 -14.75 21.06 -12.03
N PRO A 106 -14.79 21.73 -10.86
CA PRO A 106 -15.14 21.09 -9.59
C PRO A 106 -16.42 20.25 -9.71
N ASP A 107 -17.38 20.71 -10.51
CA ASP A 107 -18.65 20.03 -10.73
C ASP A 107 -18.48 18.67 -11.42
N ALA A 108 -17.62 18.57 -12.45
CA ALA A 108 -17.36 17.32 -13.15
C ALA A 108 -16.67 16.30 -12.25
N PHE A 109 -15.72 16.77 -11.42
CA PHE A 109 -15.06 15.94 -10.43
C PHE A 109 -16.06 15.41 -9.39
N PHE A 110 -16.81 16.29 -8.72
CA PHE A 110 -17.74 15.88 -7.66
C PHE A 110 -18.87 14.99 -8.20
N ALA A 111 -19.36 15.24 -9.41
CA ALA A 111 -20.33 14.37 -10.06
C ALA A 111 -19.77 12.97 -10.31
N ALA A 112 -18.55 12.86 -10.85
CA ALA A 112 -17.89 11.58 -11.06
C ALA A 112 -17.57 10.87 -9.73
N PHE A 113 -17.09 11.61 -8.74
CA PHE A 113 -16.79 11.09 -7.40
C PHE A 113 -18.04 10.53 -6.72
N GLY A 114 -19.18 11.22 -6.85
CA GLY A 114 -20.48 10.73 -6.37
C GLY A 114 -20.89 9.41 -7.03
N ARG A 115 -20.71 9.27 -8.36
CA ARG A 115 -20.96 8.01 -9.08
C ARG A 115 -20.05 6.88 -8.60
N LEU A 116 -18.76 7.14 -8.48
CA LEU A 116 -17.80 6.17 -7.92
C LEU A 116 -18.22 5.73 -6.52
N LEU A 117 -18.48 6.68 -5.62
CA LEU A 117 -18.82 6.39 -4.23
C LEU A 117 -20.11 5.55 -4.12
N ASN A 118 -21.13 5.86 -4.93
CA ASN A 118 -22.36 5.08 -4.97
C ASN A 118 -22.12 3.65 -5.49
N HIS A 119 -21.29 3.50 -6.53
CA HIS A 119 -20.92 2.18 -7.05
C HIS A 119 -20.15 1.35 -6.03
N VAL A 120 -19.11 1.89 -5.39
CA VAL A 120 -18.32 1.11 -4.42
C VAL A 120 -19.10 0.79 -3.14
N LYS A 121 -20.08 1.63 -2.76
CA LYS A 121 -21.01 1.36 -1.65
C LYS A 121 -21.95 0.19 -1.96
N SER A 122 -22.33 -0.03 -3.22
CA SER A 122 -23.23 -1.11 -3.60
C SER A 122 -22.56 -2.49 -3.67
N ILE A 123 -21.25 -2.58 -3.40
CA ILE A 123 -20.47 -3.82 -3.46
C ILE A 123 -20.18 -4.30 -2.02
N PRO A 124 -20.99 -5.22 -1.45
CA PRO A 124 -20.93 -5.50 0.00
C PRO A 124 -19.63 -6.15 0.47
N TRP A 125 -18.98 -6.92 -0.41
CA TRP A 125 -17.77 -7.66 -0.10
C TRP A 125 -16.53 -6.76 0.04
N LEU A 126 -16.56 -5.58 -0.58
CA LEU A 126 -15.43 -4.65 -0.67
C LEU A 126 -14.94 -4.13 0.70
N ASN A 127 -15.86 -3.99 1.66
CA ASN A 127 -15.58 -3.49 3.00
C ASN A 127 -15.22 -4.59 4.01
N ARG A 128 -15.32 -5.87 3.62
CA ARG A 128 -15.24 -7.00 4.56
C ARG A 128 -13.96 -7.81 4.47
N GLY A 129 -13.13 -7.55 3.47
CA GLY A 129 -12.04 -8.47 3.11
C GLY A 129 -12.55 -9.87 2.78
N ARG A 130 -13.85 -9.99 2.45
CA ARG A 130 -14.43 -11.19 1.85
C ARG A 130 -14.33 -10.98 0.36
N TYR A 131 -13.78 -11.93 -0.35
CA TYR A 131 -13.62 -11.86 -1.79
C TYR A 131 -14.66 -12.78 -2.42
N PRO A 132 -15.29 -12.38 -3.52
CA PRO A 132 -16.20 -13.28 -4.22
C PRO A 132 -15.39 -14.49 -4.75
N ASP A 133 -15.93 -15.68 -4.54
CA ASP A 133 -15.36 -16.94 -5.03
C ASP A 133 -16.46 -17.72 -5.77
N PRO A 134 -16.40 -17.86 -7.11
CA PRO A 134 -15.38 -17.29 -7.99
C PRO A 134 -15.47 -15.76 -8.11
N VAL A 135 -14.38 -15.11 -8.54
CA VAL A 135 -14.43 -13.69 -8.91
C VAL A 135 -15.29 -13.53 -10.17
N PRO A 136 -16.34 -12.69 -10.15
CA PRO A 136 -17.20 -12.47 -11.30
C PRO A 136 -16.42 -11.97 -12.52
N ALA A 137 -16.77 -12.46 -13.71
CA ALA A 137 -16.04 -12.19 -14.95
C ALA A 137 -16.00 -10.69 -15.28
N GLU A 138 -17.04 -9.95 -14.94
CA GLU A 138 -17.14 -8.50 -15.11
C GLU A 138 -16.13 -7.71 -14.26
N LEU A 139 -15.56 -8.31 -13.20
CA LEU A 139 -14.52 -7.70 -12.40
C LEU A 139 -13.11 -8.05 -12.90
N LEU A 140 -12.99 -9.02 -13.81
CA LEU A 140 -11.72 -9.42 -14.41
C LEU A 140 -11.36 -8.59 -15.65
N ARG A 141 -12.30 -7.78 -16.16
CA ARG A 141 -12.05 -6.85 -17.27
C ARG A 141 -11.16 -5.67 -16.84
N PRO A 142 -10.54 -4.95 -17.80
CA PRO A 142 -9.79 -3.72 -17.51
C PRO A 142 -10.60 -2.69 -16.72
N PHE A 143 -9.95 -1.98 -15.80
CA PHE A 143 -10.57 -0.92 -15.02
C PHE A 143 -11.01 0.27 -15.90
N SER A 144 -10.37 0.48 -17.06
CA SER A 144 -10.80 1.43 -18.09
C SER A 144 -12.27 1.24 -18.51
N ALA A 145 -12.75 0.00 -18.56
CA ALA A 145 -14.17 -0.29 -18.85
C ALA A 145 -15.10 0.29 -17.77
N VAL A 146 -14.72 0.18 -16.49
CA VAL A 146 -15.47 0.76 -15.36
C VAL A 146 -15.45 2.29 -15.42
N ILE A 147 -14.29 2.87 -15.77
CA ILE A 147 -14.16 4.32 -15.93
C ILE A 147 -15.12 4.82 -17.01
N HIS A 148 -15.19 4.14 -18.15
CA HIS A 148 -16.07 4.52 -19.25
C HIS A 148 -17.55 4.39 -18.87
N GLU A 149 -17.96 3.25 -18.34
CA GLU A 149 -19.37 2.96 -18.03
C GLU A 149 -19.96 3.88 -16.95
N LEU A 150 -19.16 4.21 -15.93
CA LEU A 150 -19.59 5.08 -14.83
C LEU A 150 -19.23 6.55 -15.08
N GLN A 151 -18.72 6.88 -16.28
CA GLN A 151 -18.31 8.23 -16.66
C GLN A 151 -17.34 8.86 -15.63
N LEU A 152 -16.28 8.15 -15.28
CA LEU A 152 -15.32 8.53 -14.23
C LEU A 152 -14.05 9.19 -14.77
N GLN A 153 -14.04 9.64 -16.02
CA GLN A 153 -12.85 10.21 -16.69
C GLN A 153 -12.29 11.41 -15.91
N ALA A 154 -13.15 12.22 -15.30
CA ALA A 154 -12.74 13.35 -14.47
C ALA A 154 -11.94 12.97 -13.20
N LEU A 155 -11.98 11.70 -12.79
CA LEU A 155 -11.25 11.20 -11.63
C LEU A 155 -9.88 10.64 -11.97
N VAL A 156 -9.57 10.40 -13.25
CA VAL A 156 -8.32 9.72 -13.61
C VAL A 156 -7.07 10.50 -13.18
N PRO A 157 -6.92 11.80 -13.52
CA PRO A 157 -5.72 12.55 -13.13
C PRO A 157 -5.62 12.83 -11.63
N THR A 158 -6.75 13.03 -10.96
CA THR A 158 -6.80 13.55 -9.59
C THR A 158 -6.96 12.48 -8.52
N LEU A 159 -7.50 11.31 -8.88
CA LEU A 159 -7.79 10.23 -7.94
C LEU A 159 -7.14 8.90 -8.36
N PHE A 160 -7.41 8.42 -9.58
CA PHE A 160 -7.00 7.06 -9.95
C PHE A 160 -5.49 6.94 -10.16
N HIS A 161 -4.85 7.88 -10.86
CA HIS A 161 -3.40 7.81 -11.06
C HIS A 161 -2.62 8.01 -9.75
N PRO A 162 -2.92 9.02 -8.91
CA PRO A 162 -2.24 9.17 -7.63
C PRO A 162 -2.45 7.99 -6.67
N ILE A 163 -3.63 7.38 -6.66
CA ILE A 163 -3.92 6.24 -5.77
C ILE A 163 -3.37 4.94 -6.36
N LEU A 164 -3.82 4.52 -7.54
CA LEU A 164 -3.49 3.20 -8.10
C LEU A 164 -2.03 3.10 -8.54
N GLY A 165 -1.52 4.16 -9.19
CA GLY A 165 -0.13 4.24 -9.62
C GLY A 165 0.80 4.71 -8.51
N ALA A 166 0.63 5.95 -8.03
CA ALA A 166 1.66 6.61 -7.23
C ALA A 166 1.82 6.06 -5.80
N LEU A 167 0.79 5.43 -5.22
CA LEU A 167 0.93 4.69 -3.95
C LEU A 167 1.49 3.27 -4.13
N GLY A 168 1.89 2.88 -5.35
CA GLY A 168 2.44 1.55 -5.63
C GLY A 168 1.46 0.45 -5.29
N ILE A 169 0.19 0.66 -5.64
CA ILE A 169 -0.90 -0.25 -5.32
C ILE A 169 -1.00 -1.35 -6.39
N THR A 170 -0.74 -0.98 -7.63
CA THR A 170 -0.53 -1.88 -8.75
C THR A 170 0.80 -1.48 -9.43
N ASN A 171 1.52 -2.45 -9.97
CA ASN A 171 2.55 -2.16 -11.00
C ASN A 171 1.90 -1.66 -12.30
N TYR A 172 0.57 -1.73 -12.38
CA TYR A 172 -0.24 -1.26 -13.47
C TYR A 172 -0.82 0.11 -13.10
N SER A 173 -0.01 1.17 -13.22
CA SER A 173 -0.53 2.54 -13.24
C SER A 173 -1.45 2.79 -14.44
N ASP A 174 -1.52 1.85 -15.39
CA ASP A 174 -2.41 1.87 -16.55
C ASP A 174 -3.77 1.18 -16.26
N PRO A 175 -4.89 1.94 -16.26
CA PRO A 175 -6.24 1.39 -16.12
C PRO A 175 -6.63 0.36 -17.19
N GLU A 176 -5.95 0.33 -18.34
CA GLU A 176 -6.17 -0.68 -19.39
C GLU A 176 -5.61 -2.06 -19.02
N VAL A 177 -4.65 -2.11 -18.10
CA VAL A 177 -3.98 -3.36 -17.69
C VAL A 177 -4.50 -3.85 -16.34
N ALA A 178 -4.85 -2.93 -15.42
CA ALA A 178 -5.36 -3.30 -14.11
C ALA A 178 -6.77 -3.94 -14.19
N PRO A 179 -6.98 -5.17 -13.68
CA PRO A 179 -8.32 -5.72 -13.53
C PRO A 179 -9.17 -4.83 -12.61
N ALA A 180 -10.42 -4.60 -12.98
CA ALA A 180 -11.38 -3.79 -12.23
C ALA A 180 -11.48 -4.24 -10.76
N TYR A 181 -11.43 -5.55 -10.52
CA TYR A 181 -11.38 -6.16 -9.20
C TYR A 181 -10.28 -5.57 -8.31
N LEU A 182 -9.04 -5.53 -8.81
CA LEU A 182 -7.89 -5.02 -8.05
C LEU A 182 -8.01 -3.52 -7.82
N ALA A 183 -8.39 -2.76 -8.85
CA ALA A 183 -8.58 -1.31 -8.71
C ALA A 183 -9.64 -0.97 -7.65
N LEU A 184 -10.79 -1.65 -7.67
CA LEU A 184 -11.89 -1.41 -6.74
C LEU A 184 -11.51 -1.76 -5.29
N LEU A 185 -10.72 -2.82 -5.06
CA LEU A 185 -10.21 -3.16 -3.72
C LEU A 185 -9.47 -2.02 -3.05
N TYR A 186 -8.78 -1.21 -3.86
CA TYR A 186 -8.09 -0.03 -3.38
C TYR A 186 -8.96 1.22 -3.41
N LEU A 187 -9.94 1.33 -4.32
CA LEU A 187 -10.92 2.43 -4.32
C LEU A 187 -12.10 2.20 -3.36
N LYS A 188 -11.94 1.32 -2.38
CA LYS A 188 -12.98 1.05 -1.37
C LYS A 188 -13.33 2.30 -0.56
N PRO A 189 -14.57 2.39 -0.04
CA PRO A 189 -15.03 3.57 0.69
C PRO A 189 -14.11 4.02 1.84
N ALA A 190 -13.49 3.09 2.57
CA ALA A 190 -12.52 3.45 3.61
C ALA A 190 -11.32 4.23 3.10
N LEU A 191 -10.77 3.87 1.92
CA LEU A 191 -9.62 4.60 1.37
C LEU A 191 -10.06 5.96 0.86
N LEU A 192 -11.16 6.01 0.11
CA LEU A 192 -11.66 7.28 -0.45
C LEU A 192 -11.94 8.28 0.66
N LEU A 193 -12.76 7.91 1.65
CA LEU A 193 -13.19 8.83 2.69
C LEU A 193 -12.07 9.23 3.65
N LYS A 194 -11.13 8.33 3.99
CA LYS A 194 -10.00 8.72 4.85
C LYS A 194 -9.05 9.72 4.18
N LEU A 195 -9.00 9.75 2.85
CA LEU A 195 -8.17 10.68 2.08
C LEU A 195 -8.89 12.01 1.80
N THR A 196 -10.22 12.01 1.70
CA THR A 196 -10.99 13.18 1.26
C THR A 196 -11.78 13.87 2.37
N THR A 197 -11.94 13.25 3.53
CA THR A 197 -12.88 13.72 4.55
C THR A 197 -12.30 13.63 5.96
N PRO A 198 -12.20 14.76 6.70
CA PRO A 198 -11.74 14.76 8.08
C PRO A 198 -12.55 13.81 8.96
N GLY A 199 -11.89 13.18 9.94
CA GLY A 199 -12.54 12.28 10.91
C GLY A 199 -12.75 10.83 10.44
N TYR A 200 -12.57 10.55 9.14
CA TYR A 200 -12.63 9.19 8.59
C TYR A 200 -11.28 8.45 8.57
N GLY A 201 -10.21 9.10 9.04
CA GLY A 201 -8.91 8.50 9.24
C GLY A 201 -8.25 8.94 10.54
N PHE A 202 -7.25 8.17 10.97
CA PHE A 202 -6.43 8.48 12.14
C PHE A 202 -4.98 8.07 11.92
N THR A 203 -4.07 8.73 12.63
CA THR A 203 -2.66 8.37 12.72
C THR A 203 -2.35 7.92 14.15
N VAL A 204 -1.17 7.33 14.35
CA VAL A 204 -0.72 6.89 15.67
C VAL A 204 0.51 7.69 16.08
N ARG A 205 0.42 8.35 17.22
CA ARG A 205 1.52 9.09 17.84
C ARG A 205 2.72 8.18 18.10
N GLY A 206 3.85 8.53 17.51
CA GLY A 206 5.08 7.74 17.54
C GLY A 206 5.07 6.56 16.56
N GLY A 207 4.31 6.68 15.47
CA GLY A 207 4.26 5.72 14.37
C GLY A 207 3.34 4.52 14.63
N CYS A 208 2.92 3.86 13.55
CA CYS A 208 2.06 2.68 13.65
C CYS A 208 2.78 1.47 14.27
N ILE A 209 4.11 1.50 14.40
CA ILE A 209 4.87 0.50 15.17
C ILE A 209 4.38 0.41 16.62
N LYS A 210 3.80 1.49 17.19
CA LYS A 210 3.27 1.46 18.56
C LYS A 210 2.12 0.48 18.74
N ILE A 211 1.37 0.21 17.67
CA ILE A 211 0.37 -0.86 17.68
C ILE A 211 1.07 -2.22 17.80
N TYR A 212 2.20 -2.42 17.11
CA TYR A 212 2.96 -3.67 17.18
C TYR A 212 3.66 -3.84 18.53
N ASP A 213 4.25 -2.79 19.09
CA ASP A 213 4.83 -2.80 20.44
C ASP A 213 3.79 -3.34 21.45
N GLY A 214 2.57 -2.80 21.46
CA GLY A 214 1.51 -3.27 22.34
C GLY A 214 1.00 -4.68 22.02
N MET A 215 1.03 -5.12 20.76
CA MET A 215 0.72 -6.51 20.41
C MET A 215 1.78 -7.48 20.94
N VAL A 216 3.06 -7.11 20.87
CA VAL A 216 4.17 -7.89 21.43
C VAL A 216 4.04 -7.99 22.94
N ASP A 217 3.72 -6.89 23.63
CA ASP A 217 3.47 -6.90 25.07
C ASP A 217 2.28 -7.79 25.46
N TYR A 218 1.21 -7.76 24.66
CA TYR A 218 0.02 -8.60 24.88
C TYR A 218 0.28 -10.10 24.65
N ILE A 219 1.07 -10.46 23.63
CA ILE A 219 1.44 -11.85 23.34
C ILE A 219 2.47 -12.36 24.36
N GLY A 220 3.42 -11.49 24.73
CA GLY A 220 4.60 -11.83 25.51
C GLY A 220 5.86 -11.85 24.64
N ALA A 221 6.86 -11.05 24.98
CA ALA A 221 8.09 -10.92 24.19
C ALA A 221 8.87 -12.23 23.99
N ALA A 222 8.76 -13.18 24.94
CA ALA A 222 9.40 -14.50 24.83
C ALA A 222 8.77 -15.37 23.73
N ASP A 223 7.51 -15.10 23.37
CA ASP A 223 6.75 -15.84 22.36
C ASP A 223 6.81 -15.15 20.97
N VAL A 224 7.49 -14.01 20.87
CA VAL A 224 7.75 -13.31 19.60
C VAL A 224 9.21 -13.50 19.20
N LEU A 225 9.45 -14.45 18.30
CA LEU A 225 10.78 -14.86 17.88
C LEU A 225 11.20 -14.10 16.63
N VAL A 226 12.04 -13.08 16.79
CA VAL A 226 12.69 -12.35 15.68
C VAL A 226 13.92 -13.11 15.16
N ASN A 227 14.32 -12.81 13.93
CA ASN A 227 15.39 -13.51 13.20
C ASN A 227 15.17 -15.03 13.18
N ALA A 228 13.91 -15.43 13.06
CA ALA A 228 13.47 -16.81 13.02
C ALA A 228 13.38 -17.31 11.58
N ASN A 229 14.24 -18.27 11.25
CA ASN A 229 14.23 -18.92 9.95
C ASN A 229 13.48 -20.24 10.04
N VAL A 230 12.22 -20.24 9.58
CA VAL A 230 11.38 -21.43 9.46
C VAL A 230 11.91 -22.30 8.31
N ARG A 231 12.33 -23.52 8.64
CA ARG A 231 12.98 -24.45 7.71
C ARG A 231 11.99 -25.45 7.12
N ALA A 232 11.07 -25.93 7.94
CA ALA A 232 10.05 -26.87 7.53
C ALA A 232 8.85 -26.78 8.47
N VAL A 233 7.67 -27.03 7.92
CA VAL A 233 6.42 -27.14 8.64
C VAL A 233 5.79 -28.45 8.22
N GLN A 234 5.61 -29.36 9.18
CA GLN A 234 4.84 -30.59 8.95
C GLN A 234 3.41 -30.34 9.40
N ARG A 235 2.46 -30.59 8.50
CA ARG A 235 1.03 -30.41 8.74
C ARG A 235 0.31 -31.75 8.65
N PRO A 236 -0.82 -31.92 9.36
CA PRO A 236 -1.70 -33.05 9.11
C PRO A 236 -2.17 -33.04 7.64
N ALA A 237 -2.40 -34.22 7.06
CA ALA A 237 -2.97 -34.31 5.72
C ALA A 237 -4.28 -33.51 5.62
N GLY A 238 -4.52 -32.88 4.47
CA GLY A 238 -5.71 -32.05 4.24
C GLY A 238 -7.01 -32.79 4.58
N GLY A 239 -7.83 -32.19 5.44
CA GLY A 239 -9.11 -32.77 5.89
C GLY A 239 -9.03 -33.67 7.13
N ALA A 240 -7.83 -33.96 7.67
CA ALA A 240 -7.70 -34.69 8.92
C ALA A 240 -8.14 -33.85 10.13
N THR A 241 -8.98 -34.41 11.00
CA THR A 241 -9.35 -33.80 12.29
C THR A 241 -8.42 -34.33 13.40
N GLY A 242 -7.91 -33.44 14.26
CA GLY A 242 -7.15 -33.84 15.45
C GLY A 242 -5.63 -33.97 15.33
N GLY A 243 -5.00 -33.37 14.30
CA GLY A 243 -3.53 -33.36 14.15
C GLY A 243 -2.82 -32.14 14.76
N SER A 244 -1.50 -32.22 14.87
CA SER A 244 -0.64 -31.10 15.28
C SER A 244 0.20 -30.59 14.10
N VAL A 245 0.52 -29.30 14.12
CA VAL A 245 1.47 -28.66 13.22
C VAL A 245 2.83 -28.65 13.90
N THR A 246 3.84 -29.20 13.26
CA THR A 246 5.23 -29.12 13.75
C THR A 246 6.00 -28.10 12.93
N VAL A 247 6.58 -27.11 13.59
CA VAL A 247 7.39 -26.06 12.95
C VAL A 247 8.85 -26.27 13.35
N THR A 248 9.70 -26.55 12.37
CA THR A 248 11.16 -26.61 12.55
C THR A 248 11.76 -25.27 12.15
N TYR A 249 12.51 -24.65 13.06
CA TYR A 249 13.07 -23.31 12.85
C TYR A 249 14.47 -23.16 13.47
N SER A 250 15.15 -22.08 13.13
CA SER A 250 16.43 -21.66 13.71
C SER A 250 16.40 -20.18 14.03
N LEU A 251 17.18 -19.73 15.01
CA LEU A 251 17.26 -18.31 15.41
C LEU A 251 18.65 -17.74 15.13
N GLY A 252 18.74 -16.48 14.74
CA GLY A 252 20.02 -15.76 14.75
C GLY A 252 21.05 -16.30 13.75
N GLY A 253 20.61 -16.93 12.66
CA GLY A 253 21.50 -17.62 11.71
C GLY A 253 22.15 -18.91 12.26
N SER A 254 21.76 -19.36 13.46
CA SER A 254 22.24 -20.61 14.03
C SER A 254 21.91 -21.80 13.14
N ARG A 255 22.82 -22.78 13.07
CA ARG A 255 22.56 -24.08 12.42
C ARG A 255 21.74 -25.02 13.31
N LYS A 256 21.56 -24.69 14.59
CA LYS A 256 20.80 -25.52 15.52
C LYS A 256 19.31 -25.35 15.28
N ASN A 257 18.68 -26.41 14.80
CA ASN A 257 17.23 -26.48 14.66
C ASN A 257 16.55 -26.60 16.03
N ARG A 258 15.38 -25.98 16.11
CA ARG A 258 14.42 -26.05 17.21
C ARG A 258 13.07 -26.45 16.62
N THR A 259 12.20 -26.94 17.49
CA THR A 259 10.87 -27.41 17.09
C THR A 259 9.81 -26.78 17.99
N ALA A 260 8.73 -26.33 17.37
CA ALA A 260 7.49 -25.95 18.06
C ALA A 260 6.36 -26.86 17.57
N VAL A 261 5.48 -27.29 18.49
CA VAL A 261 4.30 -28.10 18.17
C VAL A 261 3.06 -27.29 18.50
N CYS A 262 2.24 -27.02 17.48
CA CYS A 262 1.11 -26.11 17.52
C CYS A 262 -0.18 -26.83 17.10
N LYS A 263 -1.34 -26.31 17.52
CA LYS A 263 -2.65 -26.82 17.06
C LYS A 263 -3.06 -26.26 15.70
N SER A 264 -2.51 -25.10 15.33
CA SER A 264 -2.88 -24.37 14.12
C SER A 264 -1.72 -23.52 13.64
N LEU A 265 -1.73 -23.20 12.35
CA LEU A 265 -0.76 -22.34 11.68
C LEU A 265 -1.49 -21.17 11.04
N LEU A 266 -1.02 -19.95 11.31
CA LEU A 266 -1.43 -18.76 10.58
C LEU A 266 -0.22 -18.27 9.77
N VAL A 267 -0.39 -18.19 8.45
CA VAL A 267 0.64 -17.67 7.53
C VAL A 267 0.29 -16.24 7.16
N ALA A 268 0.98 -15.27 7.77
CA ALA A 268 0.69 -13.84 7.64
C ALA A 268 1.80 -13.06 6.89
N TYR A 269 2.63 -13.75 6.11
CA TYR A 269 3.64 -13.16 5.23
C TYR A 269 3.27 -13.39 3.75
N PRO A 270 3.80 -12.61 2.79
CA PRO A 270 3.49 -12.76 1.36
C PRO A 270 3.77 -14.19 0.87
N GLN A 271 2.78 -14.85 0.28
CA GLN A 271 2.85 -16.26 -0.15
C GLN A 271 3.46 -16.43 -1.55
N THR A 272 4.67 -15.89 -1.76
CA THR A 272 5.44 -16.11 -2.99
C THR A 272 5.93 -17.55 -3.10
N PRO A 273 6.25 -18.06 -4.31
CA PRO A 273 6.75 -19.42 -4.49
C PRO A 273 7.98 -19.77 -3.62
N SER A 274 8.84 -18.80 -3.33
CA SER A 274 10.01 -18.98 -2.48
C SER A 274 9.68 -18.96 -0.97
N SER A 275 8.74 -18.14 -0.52
CA SER A 275 8.39 -18.01 0.90
C SER A 275 7.54 -19.16 1.43
N VAL A 276 6.79 -19.83 0.55
CA VAL A 276 5.92 -20.96 0.91
C VAL A 276 6.63 -22.31 0.90
N GLN A 277 7.89 -22.38 0.42
CA GLN A 277 8.64 -23.64 0.37
C GLN A 277 8.65 -24.44 1.69
N PRO A 278 8.76 -23.80 2.88
CA PRO A 278 8.77 -24.54 4.13
C PRO A 278 7.42 -25.17 4.51
N LEU A 279 6.31 -24.80 3.84
CA LEU A 279 4.95 -25.09 4.31
C LEU A 279 4.44 -26.51 3.98
N ASP A 280 5.25 -27.35 3.32
CA ASP A 280 4.84 -28.70 2.90
C ASP A 280 3.51 -28.67 2.13
N LEU A 281 3.50 -27.93 1.02
CA LEU A 281 2.30 -27.67 0.23
C LEU A 281 1.79 -28.92 -0.47
N ASP A 282 0.47 -29.12 -0.46
CA ASP A 282 -0.16 -30.11 -1.33
C ASP A 282 -0.20 -29.64 -2.80
N ALA A 283 -0.65 -30.51 -3.71
CA ALA A 283 -0.71 -30.20 -5.14
C ALA A 283 -1.64 -29.03 -5.47
N LYS A 284 -2.73 -28.85 -4.72
CA LYS A 284 -3.70 -27.77 -4.93
C LYS A 284 -3.12 -26.43 -4.47
N GLU A 285 -2.49 -26.43 -3.30
CA GLU A 285 -1.81 -25.26 -2.73
C GLU A 285 -0.64 -24.83 -3.62
N LYS A 286 0.18 -25.78 -4.08
CA LYS A 286 1.29 -25.48 -5.00
C LYS A 286 0.79 -24.79 -6.28
N LYS A 287 -0.27 -25.31 -6.89
CA LYS A 287 -0.90 -24.71 -8.07
C LYS A 287 -1.47 -23.31 -7.81
N ALA A 288 -1.96 -23.05 -6.61
CA ALA A 288 -2.45 -21.72 -6.24
C ALA A 288 -1.28 -20.73 -6.09
N PHE A 289 -0.25 -21.10 -5.31
CA PHE A 289 0.84 -20.20 -4.95
C PHE A 289 1.89 -20.00 -6.05
N GLU A 290 2.03 -20.91 -7.02
CA GLU A 290 2.98 -20.75 -8.14
C GLU A 290 2.69 -19.54 -9.03
N THR A 291 1.44 -19.07 -9.03
CA THR A 291 0.99 -17.92 -9.81
C THR A 291 1.18 -16.58 -9.09
N PHE A 292 1.44 -16.61 -7.78
CA PHE A 292 1.53 -15.40 -6.98
C PHE A 292 2.79 -14.61 -7.30
N LYS A 293 2.60 -13.36 -7.72
CA LYS A 293 3.68 -12.39 -7.96
C LYS A 293 3.50 -11.21 -7.02
N GLY A 294 4.55 -10.88 -6.29
CA GLY A 294 4.66 -9.61 -5.59
C GLY A 294 5.39 -8.58 -6.46
N PHE A 295 5.40 -7.35 -5.99
CA PHE A 295 6.32 -6.32 -6.44
C PHE A 295 6.77 -5.55 -5.19
N TYR A 296 7.86 -4.80 -5.33
CA TYR A 296 8.50 -4.08 -4.25
C TYR A 296 8.17 -2.60 -4.38
N LEU A 297 7.65 -2.02 -3.31
CA LEU A 297 7.49 -0.57 -3.17
C LEU A 297 8.62 -0.06 -2.27
N TYR A 298 9.40 0.86 -2.80
CA TYR A 298 10.50 1.50 -2.10
C TYR A 298 10.12 2.93 -1.76
N THR A 299 10.51 3.35 -0.56
CA THR A 299 10.52 4.74 -0.14
C THR A 299 11.96 5.11 0.19
N LEU A 300 12.44 6.19 -0.40
CA LEU A 300 13.78 6.70 -0.16
C LEU A 300 13.70 8.13 0.33
N GLU A 301 14.34 8.44 1.45
CA GLU A 301 14.64 9.82 1.79
C GLU A 301 15.56 10.43 0.73
N VAL A 302 15.19 11.62 0.25
CA VAL A 302 15.96 12.36 -0.75
C VAL A 302 16.14 13.81 -0.33
N ALA A 303 17.33 14.34 -0.60
CA ALA A 303 17.55 15.78 -0.57
C ALA A 303 16.99 16.41 -1.84
N ILE A 304 16.28 17.53 -1.70
CA ILE A 304 15.86 18.35 -2.84
C ILE A 304 16.39 19.76 -2.70
N GLU A 305 16.65 20.38 -3.84
CA GLU A 305 17.04 21.78 -3.95
C GLU A 305 16.04 22.54 -4.82
N GLY A 306 16.02 23.87 -4.68
CA GLY A 306 15.20 24.74 -5.51
C GLY A 306 13.87 25.18 -4.87
N PRO A 307 12.94 25.75 -5.67
CA PRO A 307 11.79 26.50 -5.17
C PRO A 307 10.78 25.71 -4.31
N LEU A 308 10.85 24.37 -4.37
CA LEU A 308 9.99 23.45 -3.62
C LEU A 308 10.63 22.92 -2.34
N ALA A 309 11.93 23.18 -2.09
CA ALA A 309 12.66 22.61 -0.96
C ALA A 309 12.03 22.89 0.41
N ASN A 310 11.35 24.03 0.55
CA ASN A 310 10.69 24.46 1.80
C ASN A 310 9.16 24.48 1.67
N LYS A 311 8.60 23.76 0.70
CA LYS A 311 7.15 23.74 0.43
C LYS A 311 6.61 22.31 0.47
N SER A 312 5.32 22.20 0.74
CA SER A 312 4.56 20.97 0.53
C SER A 312 4.33 20.74 -0.95
N PHE A 313 4.56 19.51 -1.43
CA PHE A 313 4.31 19.10 -2.82
C PHE A 313 4.18 17.58 -2.94
N SER A 314 3.58 17.14 -4.05
CA SER A 314 3.61 15.77 -4.54
C SER A 314 3.81 15.81 -6.05
N LEU A 315 4.93 15.30 -6.56
CA LEU A 315 5.25 15.23 -7.99
C LEU A 315 5.07 13.78 -8.44
N VAL A 316 4.00 13.49 -9.15
CA VAL A 316 3.66 12.14 -9.62
C VAL A 316 4.15 11.98 -11.06
N ASN A 317 4.94 10.92 -11.29
CA ASN A 317 5.44 10.58 -12.61
C ASN A 317 4.29 10.18 -13.54
N ALA A 318 4.20 10.79 -14.72
CA ALA A 318 3.14 10.55 -15.69
C ALA A 318 3.55 10.95 -17.12
N ASP A 319 3.06 10.23 -18.12
CA ASP A 319 3.18 10.68 -19.52
C ASP A 319 2.09 11.71 -19.84
N LEU A 320 2.48 12.98 -19.89
CA LEU A 320 1.55 14.08 -20.15
C LEU A 320 1.03 14.11 -21.59
N SER A 321 1.70 13.45 -22.54
CA SER A 321 1.20 13.34 -23.93
C SER A 321 0.07 12.31 -24.06
N ALA A 322 -0.02 11.39 -23.10
CA ALA A 322 -1.06 10.38 -23.03
C ALA A 322 -2.35 10.87 -22.34
N LEU A 323 -2.32 12.03 -21.67
CA LEU A 323 -3.49 12.76 -21.15
C LEU A 323 -4.38 13.25 -22.31
N THR A 324 -4.98 12.30 -23.03
CA THR A 324 -5.93 12.54 -24.11
C THR A 324 -7.35 12.39 -23.58
N ALA A 325 -8.35 12.73 -24.40
CA ALA A 325 -9.77 12.74 -24.05
C ALA A 325 -10.34 11.40 -23.53
N SER A 326 -9.62 10.28 -23.68
CA SER A 326 -9.96 8.99 -23.05
C SER A 326 -9.70 8.96 -21.54
N GLY A 327 -8.98 9.94 -21.00
CA GLY A 327 -8.61 10.01 -19.59
C GLY A 327 -7.54 9.00 -19.18
N ALA A 328 -7.01 8.17 -20.06
CA ALA A 328 -5.97 7.20 -19.70
C ALA A 328 -4.66 7.93 -19.34
N ILE A 329 -4.11 7.67 -18.16
CA ILE A 329 -2.74 8.03 -17.84
C ILE A 329 -1.90 6.77 -18.05
N ARG A 330 -0.94 6.86 -18.98
CA ARG A 330 0.09 5.82 -19.15
C ARG A 330 1.14 5.96 -18.06
N GLU A 331 1.82 4.85 -17.76
CA GLU A 331 3.00 4.86 -16.90
C GLU A 331 3.95 5.98 -17.35
N GLY A 332 4.49 6.73 -16.39
CA GLY A 332 5.39 7.84 -16.68
C GLY A 332 6.62 7.37 -17.43
N ARG A 333 7.20 8.25 -18.25
CA ARG A 333 8.32 7.92 -19.15
C ARG A 333 9.62 7.55 -18.43
N TYR A 334 9.66 7.74 -17.12
CA TYR A 334 10.78 7.36 -16.26
C TYR A 334 10.45 6.08 -15.48
N PRO A 335 10.88 4.88 -15.95
CA PRO A 335 10.40 3.61 -15.42
C PRO A 335 10.78 3.40 -13.95
N GLY A 336 9.86 2.83 -13.18
CA GLY A 336 10.07 2.47 -11.78
C GLY A 336 10.04 3.65 -10.80
N LEU A 337 10.03 4.92 -11.24
CA LEU A 337 9.75 6.06 -10.37
C LEU A 337 8.24 6.32 -10.33
N ASN A 338 7.65 6.38 -9.15
CA ASN A 338 6.23 6.74 -8.99
C ASN A 338 6.04 8.22 -8.68
N ARG A 339 6.75 8.73 -7.66
CA ARG A 339 6.60 10.13 -7.24
C ARG A 339 7.75 10.63 -6.39
N PHE A 340 7.84 11.96 -6.29
CA PHE A 340 8.47 12.65 -5.17
C PHE A 340 7.39 13.28 -4.30
N VAL A 341 7.56 13.28 -2.99
CA VAL A 341 6.61 13.90 -2.06
C VAL A 341 7.36 14.61 -0.96
N GLY A 342 6.92 15.81 -0.61
CA GLY A 342 7.54 16.63 0.42
C GLY A 342 6.51 17.49 1.14
N GLY A 343 6.79 17.83 2.39
CA GLY A 343 5.97 18.76 3.18
C GLY A 343 4.53 18.33 3.47
N MET A 344 4.21 17.03 3.42
CA MET A 344 3.19 16.52 4.36
C MET A 344 3.71 16.86 5.77
N PRO A 345 2.87 17.25 6.74
CA PRO A 345 3.33 17.68 8.06
C PRO A 345 4.37 16.69 8.63
N ASN A 346 5.63 17.12 8.69
CA ASN A 346 6.77 16.39 9.28
C ASN A 346 7.21 15.10 8.55
N PHE A 347 6.81 14.92 7.28
CA PHE A 347 7.32 13.85 6.41
C PHE A 347 8.60 14.32 5.71
N PRO A 348 9.70 13.53 5.71
CA PRO A 348 10.89 13.88 4.94
C PRO A 348 10.52 13.99 3.47
N VAL A 349 11.33 14.69 2.68
CA VAL A 349 11.15 14.58 1.24
C VAL A 349 11.53 13.16 0.82
N ALA A 350 10.61 12.46 0.18
CA ALA A 350 10.81 11.08 -0.22
C ALA A 350 10.54 10.87 -1.71
N ALA A 351 11.32 9.97 -2.29
CA ALA A 351 11.01 9.34 -3.56
C ALA A 351 10.31 8.00 -3.32
N VAL A 352 9.28 7.74 -4.10
CA VAL A 352 8.59 6.45 -4.12
C VAL A 352 8.86 5.78 -5.46
N ALA A 353 9.30 4.54 -5.41
CA ALA A 353 9.67 3.77 -6.59
C ALA A 353 9.19 2.32 -6.48
N VAL A 354 8.96 1.67 -7.62
CA VAL A 354 8.48 0.30 -7.71
C VAL A 354 9.39 -0.56 -8.56
N ALA A 355 9.49 -1.84 -8.21
CA ALA A 355 10.20 -2.83 -9.00
C ALA A 355 9.54 -4.21 -8.90
N LEU A 356 9.65 -5.00 -9.97
CA LEU A 356 9.17 -6.39 -9.97
C LEU A 356 10.11 -7.33 -9.21
N GLU A 357 11.41 -7.00 -9.20
CA GLU A 357 12.45 -7.74 -8.51
C GLU A 357 13.07 -6.89 -7.40
N PRO A 358 13.61 -7.49 -6.34
CA PRO A 358 14.31 -6.74 -5.31
C PRO A 358 15.51 -5.99 -5.90
N LEU A 359 15.59 -4.69 -5.62
CA LEU A 359 16.68 -3.82 -6.01
C LEU A 359 17.61 -3.50 -4.84
N SER A 360 18.91 -3.43 -5.12
CA SER A 360 19.90 -2.88 -4.20
C SER A 360 19.75 -1.36 -4.06
N THR A 361 20.27 -0.78 -2.97
CA THR A 361 20.32 0.68 -2.79
C THR A 361 21.00 1.40 -3.96
N LYS A 362 21.99 0.77 -4.60
CA LYS A 362 22.68 1.34 -5.77
C LYS A 362 21.77 1.42 -6.99
N GLU A 363 20.96 0.38 -7.22
CA GLU A 363 19.98 0.35 -8.32
C GLU A 363 18.85 1.35 -8.06
N MET A 364 18.34 1.40 -6.83
CA MET A 364 17.34 2.39 -6.44
C MET A 364 17.81 3.83 -6.63
N LYS A 365 19.07 4.13 -6.28
CA LYS A 365 19.65 5.46 -6.53
C LYS A 365 19.64 5.85 -8.01
N LYS A 366 19.86 4.90 -8.92
CA LYS A 366 19.79 5.16 -10.38
C LYS A 366 18.36 5.45 -10.87
N ILE A 367 17.34 4.89 -10.21
CA ILE A 367 15.93 5.16 -10.51
C ILE A 367 15.52 6.54 -9.99
N VAL A 368 16.13 7.03 -8.92
CA VAL A 368 15.67 8.28 -8.28
C VAL A 368 16.51 9.50 -8.71
N GLN A 369 17.76 9.27 -9.12
CA GLN A 369 18.62 10.32 -9.65
C GLN A 369 18.43 10.41 -11.17
N PRO A 370 17.78 11.47 -11.70
CA PRO A 370 17.72 11.66 -13.14
C PRO A 370 19.15 11.70 -13.71
N PRO A 371 19.37 11.20 -14.94
CA PRO A 371 20.65 11.37 -15.61
C PRO A 371 20.98 12.87 -15.62
N SER A 372 22.23 13.21 -15.28
CA SER A 372 22.70 14.59 -15.29
C SER A 372 22.30 15.26 -16.61
N PRO A 373 21.76 16.50 -16.59
CA PRO A 373 21.35 17.22 -17.80
C PRO A 373 22.52 17.48 -18.79
N CYS A 374 23.74 17.06 -18.47
CA CYS A 374 24.94 17.20 -19.29
C CYS A 374 25.48 15.89 -19.89
N SER A 375 24.75 14.77 -19.83
CA SER A 375 25.15 13.59 -20.59
C SER A 375 24.67 13.71 -22.05
N PRO A 376 25.57 13.77 -23.05
CA PRO A 376 25.15 13.75 -24.44
C PRO A 376 24.34 12.47 -24.70
N PRO A 377 23.31 12.52 -25.57
CA PRO A 377 22.53 11.34 -25.90
C PRO A 377 23.47 10.22 -26.38
N PRO A 378 23.25 8.96 -25.98
CA PRO A 378 24.07 7.85 -26.44
C PRO A 378 24.04 7.85 -27.97
N GLN A 379 25.23 7.98 -28.57
CA GLN A 379 25.32 7.94 -30.03
C GLN A 379 24.78 6.60 -30.53
N PRO A 380 24.04 6.60 -31.65
CA PRO A 380 23.59 5.35 -32.28
C PRO A 380 24.82 4.48 -32.49
N GLN A 381 24.80 3.28 -31.91
CA GLN A 381 25.78 2.26 -32.28
C GLN A 381 25.60 2.02 -33.78
N ALA A 382 26.62 2.41 -34.54
CA ALA A 382 26.70 2.05 -35.95
C ALA A 382 26.68 0.52 -36.02
N SER A 383 25.58 -0.01 -36.53
CA SER A 383 25.48 -1.40 -36.94
C SER A 383 26.56 -1.69 -37.99
N LEU A 384 27.44 -2.63 -37.68
CA LEU A 384 28.25 -3.36 -38.67
C LEU A 384 27.39 -4.39 -39.38
#